data_AF-A0A1D3L0H5-F1
#
_entry.id   AF-A0A1D3L0H5-F1
#
_cell.length_a   1.000
_cell.length_b   1.000
_cell.length_c   1.000
_cell.angle_alpha   90.00
_cell.angle_beta   90.00
_cell.angle_gamma   90.00
#
_symmetry.space_group_name_H-M   'P 1'
#
loop_
_entity.id
_entity.type
_entity.pdbx_description
1 polymer ?
#
loop_
_entity_poly.entity_id
_entity_poly.type
_entity_poly.pdbx_seq_one_letter_code
_entity_poly.pdbx_strand_id
1 'polypeptide(L)'
;MDGELEKQIKNALNEVNPWQKVPTNLKGAFLVKTPSSKQGESFMVEINPIDANGTPLKRRGVFLKRLSELESFIEVMENEKLKDLMIALENIQGLTHEEKLKTIEI
;
A
#
# COMPACT_ATOMS: atom_id res chain seq x y z
N MET A 1 23.93 6.00 -3.99
CA MET A 1 22.92 5.07 -4.52
C MET A 1 21.55 5.75 -4.72
N ASP A 2 21.28 6.87 -4.05
CA ASP A 2 19.95 7.51 -4.05
C ASP A 2 19.47 8.05 -5.40
N GLY A 3 20.37 8.56 -6.25
CA GLY A 3 19.97 9.17 -7.52
C GLY A 3 19.46 8.20 -8.60
N GLU A 4 19.79 6.91 -8.52
CA GLU A 4 19.38 5.93 -9.53
C GLU A 4 17.91 5.53 -9.38
N LEU A 5 17.47 5.28 -8.13
CA LEU A 5 16.08 4.97 -7.83
C LEU A 5 15.16 6.17 -8.15
N GLU A 6 15.57 7.38 -7.79
CA GLU A 6 14.82 8.60 -8.14
C GLU A 6 14.64 8.75 -9.66
N LYS A 7 15.69 8.50 -10.44
CA LYS A 7 15.64 8.56 -11.91
C LYS A 7 14.72 7.49 -12.48
N GLN A 8 14.79 6.27 -11.97
CA GLN A 8 13.88 5.18 -12.37
C GLN A 8 12.42 5.53 -12.10
N ILE A 9 12.11 6.08 -10.91
CA ILE A 9 10.76 6.52 -10.54
C ILE A 9 10.26 7.62 -11.48
N LYS A 10 11.08 8.65 -11.73
CA LYS A 10 10.71 9.75 -12.64
C LYS A 10 10.44 9.24 -14.06
N ASN A 11 11.30 8.36 -14.58
CA ASN A 11 11.11 7.75 -15.90
C ASN A 11 9.83 6.91 -15.96
N ALA A 12 9.58 6.09 -14.93
CA ALA A 12 8.39 5.24 -14.87
C ALA A 12 7.08 6.03 -14.81
N LEU A 13 7.09 7.25 -14.27
CA LEU A 13 5.90 8.10 -14.07
C LEU A 13 5.78 9.25 -15.07
N ASN A 14 6.72 9.41 -16.01
CA ASN A 14 6.73 10.54 -16.92
C ASN A 14 5.46 10.59 -17.80
N GLU A 15 5.11 9.46 -18.42
CA GLU A 15 3.99 9.32 -19.36
C GLU A 15 2.71 8.75 -18.71
N VAL A 16 2.72 8.59 -17.40
CA VAL A 16 1.60 7.99 -16.65
C VAL A 16 0.54 9.04 -16.38
N ASN A 17 -0.73 8.69 -16.62
CA ASN A 17 -1.83 9.59 -16.34
C ASN A 17 -1.95 9.85 -14.82
N PRO A 18 -2.42 11.04 -14.40
CA PRO A 18 -2.72 11.27 -12.99
C PRO A 18 -3.65 10.19 -12.43
N TRP A 19 -3.34 9.73 -11.22
CA TRP A 19 -4.01 8.64 -10.48
C TRP A 19 -3.87 7.24 -11.07
N GLN A 20 -3.12 7.06 -12.15
CA GLN A 20 -2.78 5.73 -12.64
C GLN A 20 -1.68 5.12 -11.75
N LYS A 21 -1.86 3.82 -11.45
CA LYS A 21 -0.95 3.03 -10.60
C LYS A 21 0.06 2.30 -11.48
N VAL A 22 1.32 2.34 -11.09
CA VAL A 22 2.41 1.57 -11.69
C VAL A 22 2.89 0.54 -10.66
N PRO A 23 2.83 -0.77 -10.95
CA PRO A 23 3.27 -1.79 -10.01
C PRO A 23 4.79 -1.73 -9.80
N THR A 24 5.22 -2.07 -8.58
CA THR A 24 6.64 -2.27 -8.25
C THR A 24 6.96 -3.76 -8.13
N ASN A 25 8.25 -4.10 -7.94
CA ASN A 25 8.66 -5.46 -7.58
C ASN A 25 8.19 -5.88 -6.17
N LEU A 26 7.85 -4.93 -5.31
CA LEU A 26 7.23 -5.19 -4.02
C LEU A 26 5.72 -5.39 -4.21
N LYS A 27 5.28 -6.64 -4.05
CA LYS A 27 3.86 -7.02 -4.13
C LYS A 27 3.03 -6.17 -3.16
N GLY A 28 2.04 -5.47 -3.71
CA GLY A 28 1.15 -4.59 -2.96
C GLY A 28 1.65 -3.16 -2.75
N ALA A 29 2.79 -2.78 -3.36
CA ALA A 29 3.23 -1.40 -3.44
C ALA A 29 3.17 -0.88 -4.89
N PHE A 30 2.53 0.26 -5.07
CA PHE A 30 2.31 0.88 -6.38
C PHE A 30 2.78 2.33 -6.38
N LEU A 31 3.50 2.73 -7.42
CA LEU A 31 3.81 4.15 -7.67
C LEU A 31 2.60 4.84 -8.28
N VAL A 32 2.35 6.08 -7.88
CA VAL A 32 1.19 6.84 -8.34
C VAL A 32 1.61 8.28 -8.65
N LYS A 33 1.28 8.74 -9.86
CA LYS A 33 1.40 10.16 -10.23
C LYS A 33 0.16 10.90 -9.75
N THR A 34 0.33 11.97 -8.99
CA THR A 34 -0.79 12.87 -8.66
C THR A 34 -0.91 13.99 -9.71
N PRO A 35 -2.10 14.60 -9.86
CA PRO A 35 -2.26 15.74 -10.75
C PRO A 35 -1.26 16.85 -10.41
N SER A 36 -0.63 17.41 -11.43
CA SER A 36 0.35 18.48 -11.29
C SER A 36 -0.23 19.62 -10.47
N SER A 37 0.50 20.06 -9.44
CA SER A 37 0.14 21.27 -8.69
C SER A 37 0.98 22.45 -9.18
N LYS A 38 0.67 23.67 -8.71
CA LYS A 38 1.52 24.85 -8.96
C LYS A 38 2.98 24.67 -8.50
N GLN A 39 3.25 23.70 -7.62
CA GLN A 39 4.57 23.41 -7.05
C GLN A 39 5.34 22.33 -7.84
N GLY A 40 4.77 21.80 -8.93
CA GLY A 40 5.38 20.77 -9.79
C GLY A 40 4.68 19.42 -9.73
N GLU A 41 5.33 18.41 -10.31
CA GLU A 41 4.90 17.01 -10.26
C GLU A 41 4.96 16.49 -8.81
N SER A 42 3.93 15.72 -8.41
CA SER A 42 3.91 15.08 -7.10
C SER A 42 3.61 13.60 -7.26
N PHE A 43 4.40 12.77 -6.60
CA PHE A 43 4.31 11.31 -6.62
C PHE A 43 3.90 10.78 -5.25
N MET A 44 3.30 9.59 -5.23
CA MET A 44 2.88 8.87 -4.03
C MET A 44 3.18 7.38 -4.20
N VAL A 45 3.18 6.67 -3.08
CA VAL A 45 3.09 5.21 -3.04
C VAL A 45 1.72 4.83 -2.52
N GLU A 46 1.02 3.92 -3.20
CA GLU A 46 -0.11 3.22 -2.62
C GLU A 46 0.35 1.89 -2.04
N ILE A 47 0.05 1.66 -0.76
CA ILE A 47 0.18 0.37 -0.09
C ILE A 47 -1.19 -0.30 -0.07
N ASN A 48 -1.28 -1.43 -0.76
CA ASN A 48 -2.48 -2.25 -0.86
C ASN A 48 -2.03 -3.71 -1.03
N PRO A 49 -1.93 -4.48 0.06
CA PRO A 49 -1.54 -5.88 -0.02
C PRO A 49 -2.41 -6.63 -1.03
N ILE A 50 -1.85 -7.67 -1.62
CA ILE A 50 -2.54 -8.50 -2.60
C ILE A 50 -2.86 -9.87 -2.01
N ASP A 51 -3.96 -10.46 -2.44
CA ASP A 51 -4.34 -11.82 -2.09
C ASP A 51 -3.49 -12.88 -2.84
N ALA A 52 -3.80 -14.15 -2.63
CA ALA A 52 -3.12 -15.26 -3.30
C ALA A 52 -3.26 -15.23 -4.84
N ASN A 53 -4.30 -14.57 -5.36
CA ASN A 53 -4.56 -14.42 -6.79
C ASN A 53 -3.90 -13.15 -7.37
N GLY A 54 -3.16 -12.39 -6.55
CA GLY A 54 -2.54 -11.13 -6.95
C GLY A 54 -3.52 -9.96 -7.02
N THR A 55 -4.73 -10.10 -6.49
CA THR A 55 -5.75 -9.05 -6.47
C THR A 55 -5.57 -8.17 -5.22
N PRO A 56 -5.57 -6.83 -5.34
CA PRO A 56 -5.49 -5.95 -4.18
C PRO A 56 -6.65 -6.17 -3.19
N LEU A 57 -6.34 -6.22 -1.89
CA LEU A 57 -7.33 -6.46 -0.82
C LEU A 57 -8.42 -5.39 -0.76
N LYS A 58 -8.12 -4.16 -1.19
CA LYS A 58 -9.06 -3.03 -1.19
C LYS A 58 -9.14 -2.40 -2.57
N ARG A 59 -10.29 -1.80 -2.89
CA ARG A 59 -10.45 -0.95 -4.09
C ARG A 59 -9.46 0.22 -4.12
N ARG A 60 -9.15 0.77 -2.93
CA ARG A 60 -8.14 1.82 -2.70
C ARG A 60 -7.36 1.47 -1.45
N GLY A 61 -6.04 1.44 -1.56
CA GLY A 61 -5.12 1.28 -0.44
C GLY A 61 -4.82 2.60 0.26
N VAL A 62 -3.76 2.57 1.06
CA VAL A 62 -3.24 3.74 1.77
C VAL A 62 -2.24 4.45 0.87
N PHE A 63 -2.49 5.72 0.58
CA PHE A 63 -1.58 6.55 -0.22
C PHE A 63 -0.66 7.37 0.69
N LEU A 64 0.65 7.25 0.48
CA LEU A 64 1.69 7.86 1.29
C LEU A 64 2.63 8.71 0.41
N LYS A 65 3.03 9.87 0.91
CA LYS A 65 3.98 10.81 0.29
C LYS A 65 5.31 10.85 1.01
N ARG A 66 5.34 10.51 2.30
CA ARG A 66 6.51 10.72 3.16
C ARG A 66 6.81 9.46 3.97
N LEU A 67 8.09 9.25 4.25
CA LEU A 67 8.53 8.18 5.14
C LEU A 67 7.89 8.29 6.53
N SER A 68 7.80 9.52 7.08
CA SER A 68 7.14 9.77 8.37
C SER A 68 5.67 9.32 8.40
N GLU A 69 4.96 9.41 7.27
CA GLU A 69 3.59 8.90 7.18
C GLU A 69 3.60 7.38 7.27
N LEU A 70 4.50 6.69 6.53
CA LEU A 70 4.63 5.24 6.62
C LEU A 70 4.93 4.79 8.05
N GLU A 71 5.88 5.43 8.73
CA GLU A 71 6.26 5.11 10.11
C GLU A 71 5.07 5.26 11.07
N SER A 72 4.30 6.36 10.98
CA SER A 72 3.10 6.54 11.81
C SER A 72 2.00 5.51 11.51
N PHE A 73 1.81 5.14 10.24
CA PHE A 73 0.84 4.09 9.89
C PHE A 73 1.26 2.73 10.44
N ILE A 74 2.55 2.37 10.35
CA ILE A 74 3.09 1.12 10.91
C ILE A 74 2.86 1.08 12.42
N GLU A 75 3.17 2.15 13.14
CA GLU A 75 2.97 2.22 14.60
C GLU A 75 1.52 1.90 15.01
N VAL A 76 0.54 2.43 14.27
CA VAL A 76 -0.88 2.15 14.54
C VAL A 76 -1.25 0.72 14.11
N MET A 77 -0.77 0.25 12.96
CA MET A 77 -1.07 -1.09 12.43
C MET A 77 -0.50 -2.23 13.29
N GLU A 78 0.64 -1.99 13.93
CA GLU A 78 1.29 -2.97 14.81
C GLU A 78 0.72 -2.94 16.25
N ASN A 79 -0.18 -2.02 16.56
CA ASN A 79 -0.77 -1.91 17.89
C ASN A 79 -1.75 -3.06 18.18
N GLU A 80 -1.51 -3.82 19.26
CA GLU A 80 -2.38 -4.94 19.66
C GLU A 80 -3.84 -4.51 19.90
N LYS A 81 -4.08 -3.28 20.41
CA LYS A 81 -5.45 -2.79 20.62
C LYS A 81 -6.22 -2.62 19.32
N LEU A 82 -5.52 -2.34 18.21
CA LEU A 82 -6.15 -2.30 16.90
C LEU A 82 -6.57 -3.72 16.47
N LYS A 83 -5.76 -4.74 16.73
CA LYS A 83 -6.12 -6.14 16.44
C LYS A 83 -7.35 -6.56 17.24
N ASP A 84 -7.37 -6.28 18.55
CA ASP A 84 -8.53 -6.55 19.41
C ASP A 84 -9.81 -5.87 18.88
N LEU A 85 -9.69 -4.62 18.45
CA LEU A 85 -10.80 -3.88 17.86
C LEU A 85 -11.31 -4.53 16.56
N MET A 86 -10.41 -4.97 15.69
CA MET A 86 -10.77 -5.65 14.44
C MET A 86 -11.48 -6.98 14.71
N ILE A 87 -10.99 -7.78 15.66
CA ILE A 87 -11.63 -9.04 16.08
C ILE A 87 -13.04 -8.77 16.62
N ALA A 88 -13.20 -7.76 17.47
CA ALA A 88 -14.51 -7.38 17.99
C ALA A 88 -15.49 -6.99 16.88
N LEU A 89 -15.03 -6.25 15.86
CA LEU A 89 -15.85 -5.89 14.70
C LEU A 89 -16.27 -7.10 13.88
N GLU A 90 -15.35 -8.04 13.63
CA GLU A 90 -15.65 -9.29 12.93
C GLU A 90 -16.73 -10.09 13.66
N ASN A 91 -16.61 -10.22 14.98
CA ASN A 91 -17.59 -10.92 15.82
C ASN A 91 -18.98 -10.28 15.76
N ILE A 92 -19.08 -8.95 15.81
CA ILE A 92 -20.35 -8.22 15.71
C ILE A 92 -21.02 -8.47 14.35
N GLN A 93 -20.22 -8.59 13.29
CA GLN A 93 -20.70 -8.79 11.92
C GLN A 93 -20.89 -10.27 11.55
N GLY A 94 -20.52 -11.19 12.44
CA GLY A 94 -20.54 -12.63 12.16
C GLY A 94 -19.55 -13.04 11.06
N LEU A 95 -18.47 -12.29 10.87
CA LEU A 95 -17.41 -12.63 9.93
C LEU A 95 -16.49 -13.68 10.55
N THR A 96 -16.16 -14.73 9.80
CA THR A 96 -15.16 -15.72 10.24
C THR A 96 -13.77 -15.15 10.02
N HIS A 97 -12.99 -15.08 11.09
CA HIS A 97 -11.55 -14.84 10.98
C HIS A 97 -10.90 -16.05 10.31
N GLU A 98 -10.60 -15.96 9.01
CA GLU A 98 -9.79 -16.97 8.33
C GLU A 98 -8.34 -16.80 8.77
N GLU A 99 -7.94 -17.52 9.84
CA GLU A 99 -6.52 -17.74 10.10
C GLU A 99 -5.95 -18.43 8.86
N LYS A 100 -5.05 -17.74 8.13
CA LYS A 100 -4.34 -18.37 7.02
C LYS A 100 -3.63 -19.60 7.57
N LEU A 101 -4.18 -20.78 7.26
CA LEU A 101 -3.54 -22.07 7.49
C LEU A 101 -2.08 -21.94 7.07
N LYS A 102 -1.14 -22.26 7.97
CA LYS A 102 0.29 -22.29 7.65
C LYS A 102 0.46 -23.22 6.45
N THR A 103 0.64 -22.66 5.26
CA THR A 103 1.11 -23.42 4.12
C THR A 103 2.48 -23.98 4.51
N ILE A 104 2.57 -25.29 4.65
CA ILE A 104 3.86 -25.99 4.71
C ILE A 104 4.45 -25.84 3.31
N GLU A 105 5.59 -25.17 3.19
CA GLU A 105 6.39 -25.23 1.97
C GLU A 105 6.96 -26.65 1.84
N ILE A 106 6.67 -27.33 0.73
CA ILE A 106 7.33 -28.56 0.28
C ILE A 106 8.32 -28.17 -0.82
#